data_AF-A0AAU0H2I1-F1
#
_entry.id   AF-A0AAU0H2I1-F1
#
_cell.length_a   1.000
_cell.length_b   1.000
_cell.length_c   1.000
_cell.angle_alpha   90.00
_cell.angle_beta   90.00
_cell.angle_gamma   90.00
#
_symmetry.space_group_name_H-M   'P 1'
#
loop_
_entity.id
_entity.type
_entity.pdbx_description
1 polymer ?
#
loop_
_entity_poly.entity_id
_entity_poly.type
_entity_poly.pdbx_seq_one_letter_code
_entity_poly.pdbx_strand_id
1 'polypeptide(L)'
;MKAIVFALLFTGTLISTAVDAQSRTKDHMWKTEYLSIVESGLFALKAENYQEAHTKLLEGAKLGNKQSQYYLAQMYFQGWGAEPNYEEGWLWLTVAMEQKTAEWNRSFRSIRDALPEDFRTAMEPFVEEHIAMYGAKAQDLRCEKRAAIGSNIKEIICTKRFY
;
A
#
# COMPACT_ATOMS: atom_id res chain seq x y z
N MET A 1 39.41 38.69 47.84
CA MET A 1 38.31 37.81 47.36
C MET A 1 38.51 37.63 45.86
N LYS A 2 38.83 36.41 45.42
CA LYS A 2 39.19 36.10 44.03
C LYS A 2 37.92 35.91 43.20
N ALA A 3 37.78 36.66 42.10
CA ALA A 3 36.74 36.44 41.11
C ALA A 3 37.08 35.16 40.33
N ILE A 4 36.22 34.14 40.44
CA ILE A 4 36.32 32.90 39.67
C ILE A 4 35.45 33.09 38.43
N VAL A 5 36.11 33.29 37.29
CA VAL A 5 35.48 33.26 35.97
C VAL A 5 35.27 31.79 35.59
N PHE A 6 34.01 31.34 35.60
CA PHE A 6 33.65 30.03 35.03
C PHE A 6 33.59 30.16 33.51
N ALA A 7 34.64 29.69 32.84
CA ALA A 7 34.64 29.49 31.40
C ALA A 7 33.78 28.26 31.06
N LEU A 8 32.56 28.50 30.55
CA LEU A 8 31.72 27.47 29.96
C LEU A 8 32.34 27.04 28.62
N LEU A 9 33.11 25.96 28.65
CA LEU A 9 33.47 25.22 27.44
C LEU A 9 32.23 24.45 26.97
N PHE A 10 31.44 25.06 26.09
CA PHE A 10 30.52 24.33 25.24
C PHE A 10 31.38 23.48 24.29
N THR A 11 31.69 22.25 24.71
CA THR A 11 32.17 21.23 23.78
C THR A 11 31.01 20.92 22.85
N GLY A 12 30.99 21.58 21.69
CA GLY A 12 30.11 21.24 20.60
C GLY A 12 30.46 19.84 20.11
N THR A 13 29.85 18.82 20.71
CA THR A 13 29.79 17.51 20.09
C THR A 13 28.84 17.65 18.90
N LEU A 14 29.44 17.64 17.72
CA LEU A 14 28.75 17.44 16.46
C LEU A 14 27.89 16.18 16.62
N ILE A 15 26.59 16.35 16.83
CA ILE A 15 25.64 15.27 16.57
C ILE A 15 25.65 15.15 15.05
N SER A 16 26.58 14.33 14.54
CA SER A 16 26.44 13.76 13.21
C SER A 16 25.24 12.82 13.29
N THR A 17 24.03 13.35 13.27
CA THR A 17 22.95 12.57 12.71
C THR A 17 23.37 12.41 11.26
N ALA A 18 23.90 11.22 10.93
CA ALA A 18 23.71 10.73 9.60
C ALA A 18 22.20 10.86 9.39
N VAL A 19 21.78 11.91 8.68
CA VAL A 19 20.45 11.99 8.11
C VAL A 19 20.38 10.70 7.32
N ASP A 20 19.70 9.69 7.88
CA ASP A 20 19.40 8.44 7.19
C ASP A 20 19.07 8.83 5.78
N ALA A 21 19.85 8.38 4.79
CA ALA A 21 19.68 8.80 3.41
C ALA A 21 18.19 8.66 3.06
N GLN A 22 17.47 9.79 3.07
CA GLN A 22 16.01 9.75 3.15
C GLN A 22 15.53 9.36 1.77
N SER A 23 15.30 8.06 1.59
CA SER A 23 14.97 7.52 0.28
C SER A 23 13.59 8.01 -0.13
N ARG A 24 13.44 8.43 -1.38
CA ARG A 24 12.19 8.99 -1.92
C ARG A 24 11.64 8.13 -3.05
N THR A 25 10.34 8.24 -3.31
CA THR A 25 9.75 7.74 -4.56
C THR A 25 10.25 8.59 -5.73
N LYS A 26 10.02 8.09 -6.96
CA LYS A 26 10.30 8.84 -8.19
C LYS A 26 9.63 10.22 -8.21
N ASP A 27 8.45 10.33 -7.60
CA ASP A 27 7.66 11.57 -7.50
C ASP A 27 7.98 12.36 -6.23
N HIS A 28 9.15 12.13 -5.63
CA HIS A 28 9.69 12.84 -4.47
C HIS A 28 8.93 12.68 -3.15
N MET A 29 7.99 11.73 -3.03
CA MET A 29 7.37 11.38 -1.76
C MET A 29 8.37 10.68 -0.85
N TRP A 30 8.38 11.01 0.43
CA TRP A 30 9.28 10.34 1.37
C TRP A 30 8.87 8.88 1.59
N LYS A 31 9.85 7.98 1.73
CA LYS A 31 9.57 6.58 2.07
C LYS A 31 8.76 6.44 3.37
N THR A 32 9.08 7.24 4.37
CA THR A 32 8.37 7.24 5.66
C THR A 32 6.91 7.65 5.51
N GLU A 33 6.63 8.65 4.68
CA GLU A 33 5.28 9.10 4.37
C GLU A 33 4.48 8.01 3.63
N TYR A 34 5.05 7.42 2.58
CA TYR A 34 4.43 6.31 1.85
C TYR A 34 4.09 5.14 2.80
N LEU A 35 5.03 4.74 3.66
CA LEU A 35 4.83 3.64 4.59
C LEU A 35 3.77 4.00 5.65
N SER A 36 3.81 5.22 6.17
CA SER A 36 2.84 5.71 7.15
C SER A 36 1.40 5.69 6.61
N ILE A 37 1.19 6.08 5.35
CA ILE A 37 -0.13 5.99 4.70
C ILE A 37 -0.65 4.55 4.70
N VAL A 38 0.18 3.61 4.28
CA VAL A 38 -0.20 2.19 4.17
C VAL A 38 -0.47 1.59 5.54
N GLU A 39 0.44 1.81 6.50
CA GLU A 39 0.35 1.26 7.84
C GLU A 39 -0.85 1.82 8.60
N SER A 40 -1.10 3.14 8.53
CA SER A 40 -2.26 3.77 9.16
C SER A 40 -3.58 3.25 8.59
N GLY A 41 -3.69 3.06 7.27
CA GLY A 41 -4.89 2.48 6.66
C GLY A 41 -5.15 1.04 7.11
N LEU A 42 -4.12 0.20 7.16
CA LEU A 42 -4.25 -1.18 7.64
C LEU A 42 -4.56 -1.23 9.15
N PHE A 43 -3.98 -0.33 9.93
CA PHE A 43 -4.23 -0.22 11.36
C PHE A 43 -5.67 0.24 11.63
N ALA A 44 -6.13 1.29 10.95
CA ALA A 44 -7.49 1.80 11.06
C ALA A 44 -8.52 0.73 10.67
N LEU A 45 -8.25 -0.06 9.62
CA LEU A 45 -9.12 -1.17 9.22
C LEU A 45 -9.23 -2.20 10.34
N LYS A 46 -8.10 -2.59 10.94
CA LYS A 46 -8.07 -3.54 12.06
C LYS A 46 -8.79 -3.01 13.30
N ALA A 47 -8.76 -1.70 13.51
CA ALA A 47 -9.47 -1.01 14.59
C ALA A 47 -10.96 -0.76 14.27
N GLU A 48 -11.45 -1.23 13.11
CA GLU A 48 -12.81 -0.98 12.61
C GLU A 48 -13.15 0.51 12.44
N ASN A 49 -12.13 1.37 12.36
CA ASN A 49 -12.30 2.77 11.98
C ASN A 49 -12.39 2.88 10.46
N TYR A 50 -13.53 2.45 9.92
CA TYR A 50 -13.69 2.28 8.48
C TYR A 50 -13.56 3.57 7.68
N GLN A 51 -13.92 4.73 8.23
CA GLN A 51 -13.79 6.01 7.54
C GLN A 51 -12.31 6.38 7.33
N GLU A 52 -11.49 6.22 8.37
CA GLU A 52 -10.05 6.47 8.29
C GLU A 52 -9.36 5.40 7.43
N ALA A 53 -9.75 4.13 7.61
CA ALA A 53 -9.26 3.03 6.81
C ALA A 53 -9.49 3.27 5.32
N HIS A 54 -10.71 3.64 4.92
CA HIS A 54 -11.06 3.93 3.53
C HIS A 54 -10.17 5.04 2.98
N THR A 55 -10.06 6.16 3.72
CA THR A 55 -9.26 7.32 3.30
C THR A 55 -7.81 6.92 3.04
N LYS A 56 -7.17 6.22 3.99
CA LYS A 56 -5.75 5.87 3.92
C LYS A 56 -5.46 4.72 2.98
N LEU A 57 -6.34 3.73 2.89
CA LEU A 57 -6.22 2.65 1.93
C LEU A 57 -6.45 3.15 0.50
N LEU A 58 -7.38 4.09 0.26
CA LEU A 58 -7.54 4.73 -1.05
C LEU A 58 -6.28 5.51 -1.45
N GLU A 59 -5.69 6.27 -0.52
CA GLU A 59 -4.44 6.99 -0.75
C GLU A 59 -3.30 6.02 -1.11
N GLY A 60 -3.10 4.96 -0.31
CA GLY A 60 -2.09 3.93 -0.58
C GLY A 60 -2.35 3.15 -1.87
N ALA A 61 -3.62 2.88 -2.19
CA ALA A 61 -4.02 2.13 -3.39
C ALA A 61 -3.71 2.91 -4.67
N LYS A 62 -3.95 4.23 -4.66
CA LYS A 62 -3.56 5.13 -5.76
C LYS A 62 -2.05 5.19 -5.97
N LEU A 63 -1.26 5.04 -4.91
CA LEU A 63 0.20 4.98 -4.96
C LEU A 63 0.76 3.60 -5.40
N GLY A 64 -0.13 2.67 -5.76
CA GLY A 64 0.19 1.34 -6.27
C GLY A 64 0.35 0.27 -5.20
N ASN A 65 0.12 0.58 -3.91
CA ASN A 65 0.32 -0.39 -2.83
C ASN A 65 -0.68 -1.55 -2.95
N LYS A 66 -0.16 -2.77 -3.14
CA LYS A 66 -0.98 -3.96 -3.38
C LYS A 66 -1.81 -4.40 -2.19
N GLN A 67 -1.33 -4.18 -0.96
CA GLN A 67 -2.13 -4.45 0.23
C GLN A 67 -3.28 -3.45 0.33
N SER A 68 -3.00 -2.15 0.14
CA SER A 68 -4.05 -1.13 0.16
C SER A 68 -5.12 -1.39 -0.89
N GLN A 69 -4.73 -1.75 -2.13
CA GLN A 69 -5.65 -2.14 -3.19
C GLN A 69 -6.52 -3.34 -2.80
N TYR A 70 -5.90 -4.41 -2.26
CA TYR A 70 -6.62 -5.60 -1.83
C TYR A 70 -7.62 -5.31 -0.70
N TYR A 71 -7.18 -4.63 0.36
CA TYR A 71 -8.06 -4.38 1.51
C TYR A 71 -9.14 -3.35 1.22
N LEU A 72 -8.86 -2.34 0.38
CA LEU A 72 -9.88 -1.42 -0.08
C LEU A 72 -10.96 -2.16 -0.90
N ALA A 73 -10.56 -3.10 -1.77
CA ALA A 73 -11.51 -3.95 -2.47
C ALA A 73 -12.39 -4.76 -1.51
N GLN A 74 -11.79 -5.36 -0.47
CA GLN A 74 -12.53 -6.09 0.54
C GLN A 74 -13.52 -5.18 1.28
N MET A 75 -13.15 -3.94 1.62
CA MET A 75 -14.08 -2.97 2.22
C MET A 75 -15.30 -2.74 1.33
N TYR A 76 -15.10 -2.56 0.02
CA TYR A 76 -16.17 -2.37 -0.93
C TYR A 76 -17.06 -3.61 -1.09
N PHE A 77 -16.50 -4.82 -1.10
CA PHE A 77 -17.32 -6.04 -1.18
C PHE A 77 -18.11 -6.32 0.10
N GLN A 78 -17.55 -6.02 1.26
CA GLN A 78 -18.16 -6.31 2.55
C GLN A 78 -19.07 -5.19 3.07
N GLY A 79 -19.03 -4.00 2.46
CA GLY A 79 -19.76 -2.84 2.96
C GLY A 79 -19.21 -2.33 4.31
N TRP A 80 -17.88 -2.34 4.47
CA TRP A 80 -17.25 -1.85 5.69
C TRP A 80 -17.15 -0.32 5.67
N GLY A 81 -18.02 0.33 6.45
CA GLY A 81 -18.10 1.80 6.57
C GLY A 81 -18.92 2.49 5.48
N ALA A 82 -19.47 1.74 4.53
CA ALA A 82 -20.37 2.21 3.47
C ALA A 82 -21.20 1.04 2.93
N GLU A 83 -22.20 1.30 2.09
CA GLU A 83 -22.89 0.23 1.37
C GLU A 83 -21.94 -0.52 0.41
N PRO A 84 -22.15 -1.84 0.18
CA PRO A 84 -21.34 -2.59 -0.76
C PRO A 84 -21.29 -1.97 -2.16
N ASN A 85 -20.10 -1.94 -2.76
CA ASN A 85 -19.89 -1.48 -4.13
C ASN A 85 -19.04 -2.49 -4.91
N TYR A 86 -19.70 -3.37 -5.66
CA TYR A 86 -19.04 -4.44 -6.39
C TYR A 86 -18.17 -3.95 -7.55
N GLU A 87 -18.51 -2.82 -8.17
CA GLU A 87 -17.74 -2.23 -9.27
C GLU A 87 -16.37 -1.75 -8.77
N GLU A 88 -16.35 -0.90 -7.75
CA GLU A 88 -15.12 -0.43 -7.11
C GLU A 88 -14.32 -1.60 -6.51
N GLY A 89 -15.01 -2.53 -5.84
CA GLY A 89 -14.37 -3.73 -5.31
C GLY A 89 -13.65 -4.53 -6.39
N TRP A 90 -14.30 -4.73 -7.53
CA TRP A 90 -13.73 -5.50 -8.65
C TRP A 90 -12.53 -4.78 -9.28
N LEU A 91 -12.63 -3.46 -9.48
CA LEU A 91 -11.53 -2.65 -9.99
C LEU A 91 -10.30 -2.73 -9.07
N TRP A 92 -10.44 -2.45 -7.78
CA TRP A 92 -9.30 -2.49 -6.86
C TRP A 92 -8.72 -3.89 -6.68
N LEU A 93 -9.57 -4.92 -6.66
CA LEU A 93 -9.11 -6.30 -6.52
C LEU A 93 -8.30 -6.75 -7.75
N THR A 94 -8.74 -6.43 -8.97
CA THR A 94 -8.04 -6.82 -10.19
C THR A 94 -6.64 -6.21 -10.27
N VAL A 95 -6.47 -4.94 -9.88
CA VAL A 95 -5.15 -4.29 -9.82
C VAL A 95 -4.27 -4.92 -8.73
N ALA A 96 -4.84 -5.28 -7.58
CA ALA A 96 -4.11 -5.97 -6.50
C ALA A 96 -3.51 -7.31 -6.96
N MET A 97 -4.15 -7.99 -7.91
CA MET A 97 -3.73 -9.32 -8.39
C MET A 97 -2.45 -9.36 -9.23
N GLU A 98 -1.81 -8.23 -9.51
CA GLU A 98 -0.41 -8.24 -9.95
C GLU A 98 0.52 -8.87 -8.89
N GLN A 99 0.14 -8.77 -7.61
CA GLN A 99 0.73 -9.53 -6.50
C GLN A 99 -0.02 -10.85 -6.32
N LYS A 100 0.58 -11.93 -6.84
CA LYS A 100 -0.04 -13.26 -6.97
C LYS A 100 0.25 -14.15 -5.77
N THR A 101 -0.14 -13.75 -4.56
CA THR A 101 -0.01 -14.61 -3.37
C THR A 101 -1.05 -15.74 -3.39
N ALA A 102 -0.76 -16.86 -2.74
CA ALA A 102 -1.68 -18.01 -2.71
C ALA A 102 -3.01 -17.67 -2.01
N GLU A 103 -2.97 -16.81 -0.99
CA GLU A 103 -4.14 -16.33 -0.28
C GLU A 103 -5.03 -15.45 -1.16
N TRP A 104 -4.46 -14.40 -1.77
CA TRP A 104 -5.25 -13.45 -2.55
C TRP A 104 -5.78 -14.08 -3.83
N ASN A 105 -5.04 -14.99 -4.45
CA ASN A 105 -5.52 -15.77 -5.59
C ASN A 105 -6.75 -16.64 -5.25
N ARG A 106 -6.84 -17.15 -4.02
CA ARG A 106 -8.04 -17.88 -3.57
C ARG A 106 -9.22 -16.94 -3.40
N SER A 107 -9.01 -15.80 -2.73
CA SER A 107 -10.05 -14.76 -2.58
C SER A 107 -10.56 -14.28 -3.94
N PHE A 108 -9.65 -13.93 -4.84
CA PHE A 108 -9.97 -13.47 -6.20
C PHE A 108 -10.80 -14.49 -6.98
N ARG A 109 -10.43 -15.77 -6.97
CA ARG A 109 -11.22 -16.81 -7.63
C ARG A 109 -12.61 -16.91 -7.03
N SER A 110 -12.73 -16.91 -5.70
CA SER A 110 -14.03 -16.97 -5.03
C SER A 110 -14.94 -15.79 -5.43
N ILE A 111 -14.39 -14.57 -5.46
CA ILE A 111 -15.15 -13.36 -5.82
C ILE A 111 -15.50 -13.38 -7.31
N ARG A 112 -14.53 -13.66 -8.19
CA ARG A 112 -14.74 -13.77 -9.63
C ARG A 112 -15.85 -14.78 -9.97
N ASP A 113 -15.81 -15.95 -9.34
CA ASP A 113 -16.77 -17.03 -9.61
C ASP A 113 -18.17 -16.71 -9.06
N ALA A 114 -18.27 -15.82 -8.06
CA ALA A 114 -19.54 -15.31 -7.53
C ALA A 114 -20.13 -14.14 -8.36
N LEU A 115 -19.29 -13.43 -9.12
CA LEU A 115 -19.72 -12.31 -9.96
C LEU A 115 -20.28 -12.82 -11.31
N PRO A 116 -21.43 -12.28 -11.77
CA PRO A 116 -21.99 -12.61 -13.07
C PRO A 116 -20.99 -12.39 -14.22
N GLU A 117 -21.04 -13.26 -15.23
CA GLU A 117 -20.10 -13.18 -16.38
C GLU A 117 -20.30 -11.91 -17.20
N ASP A 118 -21.55 -11.49 -17.39
CA ASP A 118 -21.92 -10.24 -18.06
C ASP A 118 -21.38 -9.02 -17.32
N PHE A 119 -21.46 -9.02 -15.98
CA PHE A 119 -20.82 -7.99 -15.15
C PHE A 119 -19.30 -7.96 -15.39
N ARG A 120 -18.62 -9.11 -15.33
CA ARG A 120 -17.16 -9.16 -15.51
C ARG A 120 -16.75 -8.66 -16.90
N THR A 121 -17.48 -9.07 -17.94
CA THR A 121 -17.25 -8.64 -19.33
C THR A 121 -17.46 -7.12 -19.47
N ALA A 122 -18.53 -6.57 -18.88
CA ALA A 122 -18.80 -5.14 -18.92
C ALA A 122 -17.71 -4.31 -18.20
N MET A 123 -17.07 -4.89 -17.18
CA MET A 123 -16.02 -4.23 -16.41
C MET A 123 -14.63 -4.26 -17.08
N GLU A 124 -14.40 -5.11 -18.08
CA GLU A 124 -13.08 -5.26 -18.73
C GLU A 124 -12.41 -3.94 -19.16
N PRO A 125 -13.06 -3.04 -19.91
CA PRO A 125 -12.42 -1.78 -20.32
C PRO A 125 -12.03 -0.90 -19.12
N PHE A 126 -12.85 -0.89 -18.07
CA PHE A 126 -12.57 -0.13 -16.85
C PHE A 126 -11.42 -0.75 -16.06
N VAL A 127 -11.31 -2.08 -16.03
CA VAL A 127 -10.18 -2.79 -15.41
C VAL A 127 -8.87 -2.43 -16.10
N GLU A 128 -8.84 -2.42 -17.44
CA GLU A 128 -7.64 -2.04 -18.20
C GLU A 128 -7.21 -0.60 -17.90
N GLU A 129 -8.17 0.34 -17.87
CA GLU A 129 -7.91 1.73 -17.49
C GLU A 129 -7.39 1.85 -16.04
N HIS A 130 -8.00 1.12 -15.11
CA HIS A 130 -7.59 1.11 -13.70
C HIS A 130 -6.17 0.57 -13.52
N ILE A 131 -5.80 -0.49 -14.23
CA ILE A 131 -4.43 -1.03 -14.24
C ILE A 131 -3.46 -0.03 -14.86
N ALA A 132 -3.84 0.66 -15.93
CA ALA A 132 -3.00 1.68 -16.56
C ALA A 132 -2.70 2.87 -15.63
N MET A 133 -3.63 3.22 -14.73
CA MET A 133 -3.44 4.29 -13.75
C MET A 133 -2.73 3.82 -12.47
N TYR A 134 -3.18 2.71 -11.88
CA TYR A 134 -2.83 2.30 -10.51
C TYR A 134 -2.05 0.98 -10.43
N GLY A 135 -1.73 0.38 -11.57
CA GLY A 135 -0.93 -0.83 -11.67
C GLY A 135 0.52 -0.64 -11.24
N ALA A 136 1.22 -1.76 -11.05
CA ALA A 136 2.58 -1.80 -10.54
C ALA A 136 3.55 -1.03 -11.45
N LYS A 137 3.41 -1.17 -12.77
CA LYS A 137 4.22 -0.44 -13.73
C LYS A 137 3.94 1.06 -13.69
N ALA A 138 2.66 1.44 -13.66
CA ALA A 138 2.24 2.84 -13.65
C ALA A 138 2.76 3.58 -12.41
N GLN A 139 2.79 2.89 -11.27
CA GLN A 139 3.15 3.44 -9.98
C GLN A 139 4.61 3.17 -9.56
N ASP A 140 5.48 2.74 -10.47
CA ASP A 140 6.91 2.46 -10.20
C ASP A 140 7.18 1.42 -9.09
N LEU A 141 6.46 0.30 -9.17
CA LEU A 141 6.69 -0.87 -8.33
C LEU A 141 7.62 -1.88 -9.03
N ARG A 142 8.36 -2.61 -8.21
CA ARG A 142 9.16 -3.77 -8.60
C ARG A 142 8.45 -5.04 -8.12
N CYS A 143 7.95 -5.83 -9.06
CA CYS A 143 7.34 -7.13 -8.82
C CYS A 143 8.35 -8.25 -9.07
N GLU A 144 8.61 -9.08 -8.07
CA GLU A 144 9.60 -10.16 -8.14
C GLU A 144 9.04 -11.45 -7.56
N LYS A 145 9.47 -12.60 -8.11
CA LYS A 145 9.14 -13.91 -7.57
C LYS A 145 9.99 -14.19 -6.33
N ARG A 146 9.37 -14.34 -5.17
CA ARG A 146 10.03 -14.56 -3.87
C ARG A 146 9.39 -15.75 -3.15
N ALA A 147 10.12 -16.37 -2.22
CA ALA A 147 9.52 -17.38 -1.35
C ALA A 147 8.57 -16.69 -0.36
N ALA A 148 7.38 -17.24 -0.15
CA ALA A 148 6.50 -16.80 0.92
C ALA A 148 7.18 -17.02 2.28
N ILE A 149 6.89 -16.15 3.25
CA ILE A 149 7.50 -16.23 4.59
C ILE A 149 7.13 -17.58 5.21
N GLY A 150 8.15 -18.35 5.61
CA GLY A 150 7.96 -19.67 6.24
C GLY A 150 7.50 -20.78 5.28
N SER A 151 7.58 -20.58 3.96
CA SER A 151 7.16 -21.57 2.96
C SER A 151 8.09 -21.63 1.75
N ASN A 152 8.15 -22.80 1.09
CA ASN A 152 8.86 -22.97 -0.19
C ASN A 152 8.02 -22.52 -1.41
N ILE A 153 6.76 -22.13 -1.19
CA ILE A 153 5.88 -21.61 -2.24
C ILE A 153 6.43 -20.28 -2.74
N LYS A 154 6.50 -20.13 -4.07
CA LYS A 154 6.98 -18.91 -4.71
C LYS A 154 5.80 -18.02 -5.11
N GLU A 155 5.82 -16.79 -4.66
CA GLU A 155 4.79 -15.78 -4.90
C GLU A 155 5.39 -14.57 -5.62
N ILE A 156 4.56 -13.82 -6.34
CA ILE A 156 4.97 -12.53 -6.91
C ILE A 156 4.67 -11.46 -5.87
N ILE A 157 5.69 -10.73 -5.43
CA ILE A 157 5.56 -9.63 -4.46
C ILE A 157 5.97 -8.34 -5.15
N CYS A 158 5.10 -7.33 -5.10
CA CYS A 158 5.33 -6.01 -5.66
C CYS A 158 5.69 -5.02 -4.56
N THR A 159 6.83 -4.35 -4.70
CA THR A 159 7.35 -3.38 -3.72
C THR A 159 7.60 -2.04 -4.38
N LYS A 160 7.24 -0.93 -3.72
CA LYS A 160 7.53 0.43 -4.20
C LYS A 160 9.04 0.63 -4.30
N ARG A 161 9.50 1.25 -5.39
CA ARG A 161 10.90 1.64 -5.54
C ARG A 161 11.17 2.95 -4.79
N PHE A 162 12.35 3.01 -4.18
CA PHE A 162 12.87 4.21 -3.55
C PHE A 162 14.29 4.44 -4.04
N TYR A 163 14.66 5.71 -4.16
CA TYR A 163 15.92 6.22 -4.73
C TYR A 163 16.62 7.13 -3.73
#